data_AF-A0A6L9ZWF0-F1
#
_entry.id   AF-A0A6L9ZWF0-F1
#
_cell.length_a   1.000
_cell.length_b   1.000
_cell.length_c   1.000
_cell.angle_alpha   90.00
_cell.angle_beta   90.00
_cell.angle_gamma   90.00
#
_symmetry.space_group_name_H-M   'P 1'
#
loop_
_entity.id
_entity.type
_entity.pdbx_description
1 polymer ?
#
loop_
_entity_poly.entity_id
_entity_poly.type
_entity_poly.pdbx_seq_one_letter_code
_entity_poly.pdbx_strand_id
1 'polypeptide(L)'
;MFKLIRLKLLFTIFISLLIFLYIPNLPNLKQQKVSAQFLSSPEVNALDDSLKNASISSFIKSGFNYSQQLYGEPRIAVKKINLRLHTTPLASLDNANKGEFTIYLSRKPSEDAFYGQLGHEIFHLLNAQLLDCYVEGMATVFAEKILTRNNLDWSGWETYFQQGSEPFYGLTYLMMKEVSDTAGSANMSRLLDFAVDNKESKKWMYIDIDGWLSSMSDYVKIEVEKVINKYISQVKPVVESKNNMFTCLAPAKN
;
A
#
# COMPACT_ATOMS: atom_id res chain seq x y z
N MET A 1 42.21 -2.80 -40.07
CA MET A 1 41.53 -2.80 -38.75
C MET A 1 40.00 -2.74 -38.83
N PHE A 2 39.39 -1.98 -39.75
CA PHE A 2 37.93 -1.86 -39.85
C PHE A 2 37.13 -3.10 -40.35
N LYS A 3 37.76 -4.02 -41.11
CA LYS A 3 37.07 -5.24 -41.60
C LYS A 3 36.81 -6.28 -40.50
N LEU A 4 37.70 -6.40 -39.50
CA LEU A 4 37.51 -7.36 -38.38
C LEU A 4 36.40 -6.93 -37.41
N ILE A 5 36.18 -5.63 -37.25
CA ILE A 5 35.15 -5.08 -36.35
C ILE A 5 33.74 -5.32 -36.92
N ARG A 6 33.56 -5.17 -38.24
CA ARG A 6 32.29 -5.48 -38.92
C ARG A 6 31.94 -6.97 -38.87
N LEU A 7 32.95 -7.84 -38.96
CA LEU A 7 32.74 -9.29 -38.86
C LEU A 7 32.32 -9.71 -37.45
N LYS A 8 32.91 -9.11 -36.40
CA LYS A 8 32.49 -9.34 -35.01
C LYS A 8 31.06 -8.86 -34.76
N LEU A 9 30.68 -7.67 -35.22
CA LEU A 9 29.33 -7.13 -35.03
C LEU A 9 28.25 -7.98 -35.74
N LEU A 10 28.54 -8.43 -36.97
CA LEU A 10 27.67 -9.35 -37.71
C LEU A 10 27.56 -10.70 -37.00
N PHE A 11 28.64 -11.21 -36.42
CA PHE A 11 28.63 -12.47 -35.67
C PHE A 11 27.82 -12.38 -34.37
N THR A 12 27.89 -11.26 -33.63
CA THR A 12 27.08 -11.05 -32.42
C THR A 12 25.59 -10.95 -32.77
N ILE A 13 25.24 -10.26 -33.85
CA ILE A 13 23.83 -10.16 -34.31
C ILE A 13 23.31 -11.52 -34.78
N PHE A 14 24.15 -12.31 -35.46
CA PHE A 14 23.79 -13.66 -35.92
C PHE A 14 23.57 -14.63 -34.76
N ILE A 15 24.41 -14.58 -33.72
CA ILE A 15 24.24 -15.38 -32.50
C ILE A 15 22.96 -14.98 -31.75
N SER A 16 22.69 -13.68 -31.62
CA SER A 16 21.46 -13.19 -30.97
C SER A 16 20.19 -13.63 -31.72
N LEU A 17 20.22 -13.65 -33.06
CA LEU A 17 19.11 -14.17 -33.88
C LEU A 17 18.96 -15.70 -33.79
N LEU A 18 20.07 -16.44 -33.67
CA LEU A 18 20.04 -17.90 -33.49
C LEU A 18 19.49 -18.30 -32.12
N ILE A 19 19.76 -17.53 -31.06
CA ILE A 19 19.16 -17.74 -29.72
C ILE A 19 17.63 -17.59 -29.78
N PHE A 20 17.12 -16.65 -30.59
CA PHE A 20 15.67 -16.48 -30.78
C PHE A 20 15.01 -17.60 -31.62
N LEU A 21 15.76 -18.24 -32.51
CA LEU A 21 15.24 -19.29 -33.41
C LEU A 21 15.40 -20.72 -32.86
N TYR A 22 16.32 -20.94 -31.91
CA TYR A 22 16.65 -22.27 -31.38
C TYR A 22 16.26 -22.53 -29.91
N ILE A 23 15.45 -21.66 -29.30
CA ILE A 23 14.73 -22.01 -28.06
C ILE A 23 13.28 -22.35 -28.42
N PRO A 24 12.99 -23.60 -28.85
CA PRO A 24 11.61 -24.09 -28.81
C PRO A 24 11.27 -24.26 -27.33
N ASN A 25 10.31 -23.49 -26.84
CA ASN A 25 9.84 -23.41 -25.44
C ASN A 25 10.48 -22.33 -24.56
N LEU A 26 10.53 -21.07 -25.01
CA LEU A 26 10.16 -20.03 -24.05
C LEU A 26 8.68 -20.27 -23.71
N PRO A 27 8.32 -20.57 -22.45
CA PRO A 27 6.92 -20.63 -22.09
C PRO A 27 6.34 -19.29 -22.47
N ASN A 28 5.34 -19.35 -23.33
CA ASN A 28 4.42 -18.30 -23.68
C ASN A 28 4.29 -17.39 -22.44
N LEU A 29 4.94 -16.22 -22.43
CA LEU A 29 4.54 -15.07 -21.62
C LEU A 29 3.20 -14.60 -22.23
N LYS A 30 2.21 -15.50 -22.21
CA LYS A 30 0.85 -15.11 -21.94
C LYS A 30 1.03 -14.28 -20.69
N GLN A 31 0.89 -12.97 -20.83
CA GLN A 31 0.26 -12.19 -19.77
C GLN A 31 -0.80 -13.13 -19.23
N GLN A 32 -0.57 -13.63 -18.01
CA GLN A 32 -1.67 -14.15 -17.24
C GLN A 32 -2.61 -12.95 -17.23
N LYS A 33 -3.61 -12.97 -18.11
CA LYS A 33 -4.92 -12.45 -17.79
C LYS A 33 -5.24 -13.24 -16.54
N VAL A 34 -4.79 -12.71 -15.41
CA VAL A 34 -5.39 -12.97 -14.12
C VAL A 34 -6.85 -12.77 -14.44
N SER A 35 -7.56 -13.89 -14.50
CA SER A 35 -8.99 -13.88 -14.57
C SER A 35 -9.36 -12.98 -13.41
N ALA A 36 -9.77 -11.74 -13.72
CA ALA A 36 -10.42 -10.90 -12.76
C ALA A 36 -11.75 -11.61 -12.51
N GLN A 37 -11.70 -12.65 -11.66
CA GLN A 37 -12.85 -13.05 -10.89
C GLN A 37 -13.32 -11.74 -10.30
N PHE A 38 -14.47 -11.28 -10.77
CA PHE A 38 -15.07 -10.04 -10.31
C PHE A 38 -15.24 -10.19 -8.80
N LEU A 39 -14.30 -9.66 -8.04
CA LEU A 39 -14.48 -9.36 -6.64
C LEU A 39 -15.75 -8.52 -6.59
N SER A 40 -16.77 -9.02 -5.91
CA SER A 40 -18.06 -8.34 -5.83
C SER A 40 -17.78 -6.92 -5.33
N SER A 41 -17.94 -5.93 -6.20
CA SER A 41 -17.60 -4.56 -5.86
C SER A 41 -18.53 -4.08 -4.76
N PRO A 42 -18.02 -3.49 -3.67
CA PRO A 42 -18.86 -3.12 -2.54
C PRO A 42 -19.93 -2.09 -2.95
N GLU A 43 -21.08 -2.15 -2.30
CA GLU A 43 -22.03 -1.04 -2.32
C GLU A 43 -21.36 0.18 -1.67
N VAL A 44 -21.46 1.35 -2.31
CA VAL A 44 -20.94 2.60 -1.76
C VAL A 44 -22.12 3.51 -1.47
N ASN A 45 -22.23 3.95 -0.22
CA ASN A 45 -23.34 4.75 0.27
C ASN A 45 -22.83 6.03 0.95
N ALA A 46 -23.11 7.19 0.36
CA ALA A 46 -22.75 8.48 0.97
C ALA A 46 -23.83 8.95 1.94
N LEU A 47 -23.45 9.10 3.22
CA LEU A 47 -24.33 9.57 4.29
C LEU A 47 -24.49 11.09 4.28
N ASP A 48 -23.46 11.81 3.81
CA ASP A 48 -23.51 13.26 3.61
C ASP A 48 -23.74 13.61 2.14
N ASP A 49 -24.57 14.63 1.89
CA ASP A 49 -24.95 15.03 0.52
C ASP A 49 -23.76 15.46 -0.33
N SER A 50 -22.77 16.14 0.25
CA SER A 50 -21.57 16.54 -0.48
C SER A 50 -20.75 15.36 -1.01
N LEU A 51 -20.90 14.16 -0.42
CA LEU A 51 -20.19 12.95 -0.81
C LEU A 51 -20.98 12.11 -1.83
N LYS A 52 -22.24 12.46 -2.13
CA LYS A 52 -23.10 11.78 -3.12
C LYS A 52 -22.66 12.10 -4.55
N ASN A 53 -21.53 11.52 -4.95
CA ASN A 53 -20.98 11.70 -6.29
C ASN A 53 -20.56 10.35 -6.90
N ALA A 54 -20.95 10.13 -8.15
CA ALA A 54 -20.60 8.92 -8.90
C ALA A 54 -19.08 8.77 -9.11
N SER A 55 -18.34 9.88 -9.28
CA SER A 55 -16.88 9.82 -9.43
C SER A 55 -16.19 9.36 -8.15
N ILE A 56 -16.65 9.82 -6.98
CA ILE A 56 -16.14 9.39 -5.66
C ILE A 56 -16.40 7.90 -5.47
N SER A 57 -17.62 7.44 -5.78
CA SER A 57 -17.98 6.02 -5.70
C SER A 57 -17.14 5.15 -6.64
N SER A 58 -16.88 5.64 -7.85
CA SER A 58 -16.00 4.97 -8.82
C SER A 58 -14.55 4.89 -8.33
N PHE A 59 -14.04 5.99 -7.77
CA PHE A 59 -12.70 6.07 -7.19
C PHE A 59 -12.52 5.05 -6.06
N ILE A 60 -13.50 4.92 -5.16
CA ILE A 60 -13.46 3.94 -4.07
C ILE A 60 -13.43 2.51 -4.60
N LYS A 61 -14.34 2.16 -5.52
CA LYS A 61 -14.38 0.80 -6.09
C LYS A 61 -13.11 0.46 -6.84
N SER A 62 -12.62 1.38 -7.67
CA SER A 62 -11.37 1.23 -8.42
C SER A 62 -10.18 1.09 -7.48
N GLY A 63 -10.12 1.93 -6.44
CA GLY A 63 -9.07 1.90 -5.44
C GLY A 63 -9.06 0.63 -4.62
N PHE A 64 -10.20 0.21 -4.12
CA PHE A 64 -10.30 -1.02 -3.35
C PHE A 64 -9.97 -2.27 -4.19
N ASN A 65 -10.36 -2.30 -5.46
CA ASN A 65 -9.94 -3.37 -6.37
C ASN A 65 -8.43 -3.32 -6.62
N TYR A 66 -7.84 -2.13 -6.73
CA TYR A 66 -6.41 -1.98 -6.93
C TYR A 66 -5.60 -2.34 -5.68
N SER A 67 -6.07 -2.01 -4.48
CA SER A 67 -5.41 -2.41 -3.24
C SER A 67 -5.39 -3.93 -3.10
N GLN A 68 -6.49 -4.61 -3.43
CA GLN A 68 -6.53 -6.08 -3.44
C GLN A 68 -5.56 -6.70 -4.45
N GLN A 69 -5.42 -6.11 -5.64
CA GLN A 69 -4.44 -6.56 -6.63
C GLN A 69 -2.99 -6.44 -6.13
N LEU A 70 -2.70 -5.45 -5.29
CA LEU A 70 -1.36 -5.19 -4.79
C LEU A 70 -1.05 -5.97 -3.51
N TYR A 71 -2.02 -6.14 -2.63
CA TYR A 71 -1.79 -6.54 -1.24
C TYR A 71 -2.66 -7.71 -0.76
N GLY A 72 -3.46 -8.30 -1.66
CA GLY A 72 -4.30 -9.45 -1.36
C GLY A 72 -5.70 -9.09 -0.85
N GLU A 73 -6.47 -10.12 -0.53
CA GLU A 73 -7.87 -10.01 -0.11
C GLU A 73 -8.00 -9.33 1.26
N PRO A 74 -9.11 -8.61 1.53
CA PRO A 74 -9.36 -8.05 2.85
C PRO A 74 -9.54 -9.16 3.89
N ARG A 75 -9.09 -8.92 5.13
CA ARG A 75 -9.29 -9.84 6.28
C ARG A 75 -10.77 -10.16 6.50
N ILE A 76 -11.64 -9.18 6.28
CA ILE A 76 -13.09 -9.31 6.34
C ILE A 76 -13.65 -8.84 5.00
N ALA A 77 -14.48 -9.66 4.36
CA ALA A 77 -15.09 -9.33 3.08
C ALA A 77 -15.84 -7.98 3.15
N VAL A 78 -15.48 -7.04 2.28
CA VAL A 78 -16.09 -5.71 2.23
C VAL A 78 -17.29 -5.75 1.28
N LYS A 79 -18.50 -5.68 1.83
CA LYS A 79 -19.76 -5.71 1.06
C LYS A 79 -20.38 -4.32 0.91
N LYS A 80 -20.22 -3.48 1.93
CA LYS A 80 -20.76 -2.12 1.95
C LYS A 80 -19.79 -1.14 2.59
N ILE A 81 -19.62 0.01 1.95
CA ILE A 81 -18.82 1.13 2.42
C ILE A 81 -19.73 2.34 2.53
N ASN A 82 -19.92 2.84 3.75
CA ASN A 82 -20.51 4.15 3.98
C ASN A 82 -19.43 5.23 3.92
N LEU A 83 -19.80 6.43 3.45
CA LEU A 83 -18.93 7.60 3.45
C LEU A 83 -19.55 8.67 4.32
N ARG A 84 -18.75 9.25 5.23
CA ARG A 84 -19.22 10.29 6.15
C ARG A 84 -18.14 11.34 6.41
N LEU A 85 -18.54 12.60 6.51
CA LEU A 85 -17.70 13.66 7.02
C LEU A 85 -17.59 13.59 8.55
N HIS A 86 -16.38 13.75 9.06
CA HIS A 86 -16.07 13.68 10.49
C HIS A 86 -14.81 14.48 10.81
N THR A 87 -14.61 14.86 12.07
CA THR A 87 -13.42 15.63 12.48
C THR A 87 -12.14 14.81 12.41
N THR A 88 -12.24 13.50 12.61
CA THR A 88 -11.12 12.55 12.59
C THR A 88 -11.32 11.56 11.44
N PRO A 89 -10.38 11.46 10.49
CA PRO A 89 -10.46 10.47 9.43
C PRO A 89 -10.15 9.06 9.96
N LEU A 90 -10.86 8.07 9.44
CA LEU A 90 -10.76 6.67 9.87
C LEU A 90 -11.57 5.76 8.94
N ALA A 91 -11.07 4.57 8.62
CA ALA A 91 -11.88 3.45 8.16
C ALA A 91 -12.29 2.57 9.35
N SER A 92 -13.60 2.51 9.63
CA SER A 92 -14.17 1.72 10.72
C SER A 92 -14.85 0.47 10.19
N LEU A 93 -14.69 -0.64 10.92
CA LEU A 93 -15.51 -1.84 10.76
C LEU A 93 -16.76 -1.73 11.64
N ASP A 94 -17.92 -1.57 11.00
CA ASP A 94 -19.19 -1.38 11.72
C ASP A 94 -19.88 -2.71 12.00
N ASN A 95 -19.82 -3.65 11.03
CA ASN A 95 -20.40 -4.98 11.18
C ASN A 95 -19.60 -6.04 10.41
N ALA A 96 -18.79 -6.82 11.14
CA ALA A 96 -17.98 -7.90 10.59
C ALA A 96 -18.80 -8.96 9.83
N ASN A 97 -19.95 -9.37 10.38
CA ASN A 97 -20.78 -10.44 9.80
C ASN A 97 -21.44 -10.00 8.48
N LYS A 98 -21.71 -8.70 8.34
CA LYS A 98 -22.30 -8.12 7.14
C LYS A 98 -21.28 -7.54 6.18
N GLY A 99 -20.01 -7.40 6.58
CA GLY A 99 -18.99 -6.73 5.77
C GLY A 99 -19.30 -5.25 5.57
N GLU A 100 -19.81 -4.58 6.60
CA GLU A 100 -20.17 -3.16 6.57
C GLU A 100 -19.06 -2.33 7.23
N PHE A 101 -18.60 -1.33 6.49
CA PHE A 101 -17.55 -0.39 6.90
C PHE A 101 -18.03 1.04 6.71
N THR A 102 -17.45 1.97 7.47
CA THR A 102 -17.59 3.41 7.24
C THR A 102 -16.22 4.05 7.07
N ILE A 103 -16.03 4.78 5.98
CA ILE A 103 -14.91 5.70 5.80
C ILE A 103 -15.35 7.09 6.27
N TYR A 104 -14.66 7.56 7.30
CA TYR A 104 -14.77 8.91 7.83
C TYR A 104 -13.71 9.80 7.19
N LEU A 105 -14.10 10.97 6.70
CA LEU A 105 -13.23 11.94 6.04
C LEU A 105 -13.34 13.29 6.74
N SER A 106 -12.21 13.96 6.95
CA SER A 106 -12.20 15.34 7.44
C SER A 106 -12.09 16.37 6.33
N ARG A 107 -11.88 15.94 5.08
CA ARG A 107 -11.82 16.79 3.89
C ARG A 107 -13.10 16.67 3.08
N LYS A 108 -13.55 17.78 2.51
CA LYS A 108 -14.64 17.87 1.54
C LYS A 108 -14.14 17.63 0.13
N PRO A 109 -14.98 17.16 -0.82
CA PRO A 109 -14.56 16.88 -2.20
C PRO A 109 -13.96 18.05 -2.97
N SER A 110 -14.23 19.29 -2.54
CA SER A 110 -13.67 20.51 -3.14
C SER A 110 -12.27 20.85 -2.64
N GLU A 111 -11.74 20.15 -1.63
CA GLU A 111 -10.41 20.37 -1.09
C GLU A 111 -9.40 19.46 -1.80
N ASP A 112 -8.24 20.00 -2.19
CA ASP A 112 -7.19 19.25 -2.91
C ASP A 112 -6.73 17.99 -2.14
N ALA A 113 -6.76 18.06 -0.81
CA ALA A 113 -6.38 16.96 0.08
C ALA A 113 -7.39 15.78 0.05
N PHE A 114 -8.60 15.96 -0.48
CA PHE A 114 -9.68 14.99 -0.39
C PHE A 114 -9.33 13.60 -0.93
N TYR A 115 -8.86 13.52 -2.17
CA TYR A 115 -8.60 12.23 -2.80
C TYR A 115 -7.41 11.50 -2.16
N GLY A 116 -6.42 12.24 -1.66
CA GLY A 116 -5.31 11.63 -0.93
C GLY A 116 -5.76 11.02 0.40
N GLN A 117 -6.59 11.74 1.18
CA GLN A 117 -7.19 11.18 2.39
C GLN A 117 -8.09 9.99 2.07
N LEU A 118 -8.95 10.10 1.05
CA LEU A 118 -9.81 8.99 0.63
C LEU A 118 -8.99 7.76 0.18
N GLY A 119 -7.92 7.97 -0.59
CA GLY A 119 -6.99 6.92 -1.00
C GLY A 119 -6.36 6.19 0.19
N HIS A 120 -5.94 6.94 1.20
CA HIS A 120 -5.40 6.40 2.45
C HIS A 120 -6.44 5.53 3.16
N GLU A 121 -7.66 6.03 3.38
CA GLU A 121 -8.71 5.25 4.07
C GLU A 121 -9.21 4.04 3.27
N ILE A 122 -9.14 4.07 1.94
CA ILE A 122 -9.44 2.89 1.10
C ILE A 122 -8.48 1.75 1.39
N PHE A 123 -7.19 2.01 1.66
CA PHE A 123 -6.22 0.96 1.99
C PHE A 123 -6.62 0.23 3.27
N HIS A 124 -7.06 0.96 4.29
CA HIS A 124 -7.49 0.41 5.57
C HIS A 124 -8.69 -0.54 5.47
N LEU A 125 -9.44 -0.54 4.36
CA LEU A 125 -10.47 -1.56 4.11
C LEU A 125 -9.91 -2.98 4.00
N LEU A 126 -8.63 -3.15 3.69
CA LEU A 126 -7.99 -4.47 3.68
C LEU A 126 -7.91 -5.06 5.09
N ASN A 127 -7.69 -4.23 6.11
CA ASN A 127 -7.76 -4.63 7.51
C ASN A 127 -7.92 -3.39 8.43
N ALA A 128 -9.17 -3.00 8.69
CA ALA A 128 -9.51 -1.83 9.50
C ALA A 128 -9.19 -1.98 11.00
N GLN A 129 -8.64 -3.14 11.41
CA GLN A 129 -8.23 -3.41 12.78
C GLN A 129 -6.73 -3.19 13.00
N LEU A 130 -5.95 -2.87 11.96
CA LEU A 130 -4.53 -2.57 12.10
C LEU A 130 -4.34 -1.12 12.55
N LEU A 131 -3.77 -0.93 13.73
CA LEU A 131 -3.30 0.36 14.23
C LEU A 131 -1.79 0.28 14.39
N ASP A 132 -1.08 0.44 13.28
CA ASP A 132 0.34 0.13 13.17
C ASP A 132 1.07 1.12 12.24
N CYS A 133 2.26 1.58 12.63
CA CYS A 133 3.00 2.60 11.88
C CYS A 133 3.41 2.15 10.45
N TYR A 134 3.65 0.85 10.24
CA TYR A 134 3.94 0.30 8.91
C TYR A 134 2.70 0.38 8.02
N VAL A 135 1.51 0.14 8.59
CA VAL A 135 0.23 0.17 7.88
C VAL A 135 -0.15 1.61 7.52
N GLU A 136 0.03 2.56 8.44
CA GLU A 136 -0.21 3.99 8.17
C GLU A 136 0.69 4.55 7.06
N GLY A 137 1.97 4.15 7.08
CA GLY A 137 2.90 4.46 6.00
C GLY A 137 2.47 3.83 4.67
N MET A 138 2.05 2.56 4.68
CA MET A 138 1.59 1.85 3.49
C MET A 138 0.29 2.40 2.91
N ALA A 139 -0.65 2.79 3.75
CA ALA A 139 -1.88 3.46 3.35
C ALA A 139 -1.56 4.77 2.60
N THR A 140 -0.56 5.51 3.09
CA THR A 140 -0.11 6.76 2.48
C THR A 140 0.64 6.53 1.16
N VAL A 141 1.50 5.52 1.08
CA VAL A 141 2.14 5.08 -0.17
C VAL A 141 1.10 4.60 -1.19
N PHE A 142 0.06 3.89 -0.74
CA PHE A 142 -1.03 3.49 -1.61
C PHE A 142 -1.82 4.69 -2.13
N ALA A 143 -2.09 5.69 -1.28
CA ALA A 143 -2.72 6.95 -1.68
C ALA A 143 -1.95 7.65 -2.82
N GLU A 144 -0.63 7.74 -2.73
CA GLU A 144 0.24 8.24 -3.82
C GLU A 144 0.04 7.42 -5.11
N LYS A 145 0.07 6.08 -5.01
CA LYS A 145 -0.06 5.18 -6.18
C LYS A 145 -1.41 5.31 -6.86
N ILE A 146 -2.51 5.38 -6.10
CA ILE A 146 -3.86 5.48 -6.69
C ILE A 146 -4.10 6.87 -7.29
N LEU A 147 -3.61 7.95 -6.69
CA LEU A 147 -3.70 9.29 -7.26
C LEU A 147 -2.94 9.36 -8.58
N THR A 148 -1.69 8.89 -8.60
CA THR A 148 -0.87 8.82 -9.81
C THR A 148 -1.54 8.03 -10.92
N ARG A 149 -2.12 6.86 -10.59
CA ARG A 149 -2.86 6.01 -11.55
C ARG A 149 -4.08 6.71 -12.16
N ASN A 150 -4.69 7.65 -11.43
CA ASN A 150 -5.86 8.40 -11.88
C ASN A 150 -5.50 9.80 -12.42
N ASN A 151 -4.21 10.09 -12.66
CA ASN A 151 -3.72 11.42 -13.06
C ASN A 151 -4.15 12.55 -12.11
N LEU A 152 -4.23 12.26 -10.82
CA LEU A 152 -4.49 13.25 -9.77
C LEU A 152 -3.17 13.70 -9.13
N ASP A 153 -3.14 14.93 -8.65
CA ASP A 153 -1.94 15.53 -8.06
C ASP A 153 -1.68 15.03 -6.64
N TRP A 154 -0.45 14.59 -6.38
CA TRP A 154 0.06 14.17 -5.07
C TRP A 154 0.96 15.24 -4.41
N SER A 155 1.44 16.22 -5.18
CA SER A 155 2.52 17.12 -4.75
C SER A 155 2.18 17.94 -3.51
N GLY A 156 0.90 18.27 -3.31
CA GLY A 156 0.40 18.93 -2.10
C GLY A 156 0.63 18.10 -0.82
N TRP A 157 0.38 16.79 -0.87
CA TRP A 157 0.62 15.88 0.25
C TRP A 157 2.11 15.66 0.51
N GLU A 158 2.90 15.51 -0.55
CA GLU A 158 4.35 15.39 -0.42
C GLU A 158 4.97 16.62 0.25
N THR A 159 4.56 17.82 -0.18
CA THR A 159 4.98 19.09 0.43
C THR A 159 4.54 19.17 1.90
N TYR A 160 3.30 18.79 2.20
CA TYR A 160 2.75 18.80 3.55
C TYR A 160 3.55 17.91 4.52
N PHE A 161 3.95 16.72 4.07
CA PHE A 161 4.78 15.81 4.86
C PHE A 161 6.22 16.31 5.02
N GLN A 162 6.82 16.87 3.97
CA GLN A 162 8.17 17.46 4.05
C GLN A 162 8.25 18.64 5.02
N GLN A 163 7.17 19.41 5.17
CA GLN A 163 7.10 20.53 6.12
C GLN A 163 6.95 20.08 7.59
N GLY A 164 6.70 18.80 7.85
CA GLY A 164 6.58 18.26 9.21
C GLY A 164 5.29 18.61 9.95
N SER A 165 4.24 19.05 9.23
CA SER A 165 2.94 19.40 9.84
C SER A 165 2.24 18.21 10.52
N GLU A 166 2.45 17.01 9.98
CA GLU A 166 1.98 15.74 10.55
C GLU A 166 3.17 14.77 10.62
N PRO A 167 4.01 14.88 11.68
CA PRO A 167 5.30 14.19 11.71
C PRO A 167 5.16 12.67 11.69
N PHE A 168 4.11 12.12 12.31
CA PHE A 168 3.86 10.68 12.29
C PHE A 168 3.61 10.16 10.87
N TYR A 169 2.65 10.75 10.16
CA TYR A 169 2.27 10.34 8.81
C TYR A 169 3.40 10.61 7.81
N GLY A 170 4.09 11.75 7.93
CA GLY A 170 5.23 12.07 7.08
C GLY A 170 6.41 11.09 7.25
N LEU A 171 6.77 10.76 8.49
CA LEU A 171 7.87 9.82 8.76
C LEU A 171 7.52 8.39 8.32
N THR A 172 6.30 7.93 8.60
CA THR A 172 5.87 6.58 8.21
C THR A 172 5.70 6.44 6.70
N TYR A 173 5.23 7.48 6.00
CA TYR A 173 5.20 7.54 4.53
C TYR A 173 6.61 7.41 3.94
N LEU A 174 7.57 8.23 4.39
CA LEU A 174 8.94 8.18 3.88
C LEU A 174 9.60 6.82 4.15
N MET A 175 9.40 6.29 5.36
CA MET A 175 9.88 4.96 5.74
C MET A 175 9.30 3.89 4.80
N MET A 176 7.98 3.84 4.64
CA MET A 176 7.33 2.79 3.85
C MET A 176 7.52 2.94 2.35
N LYS A 177 7.78 4.16 1.85
CA LYS A 177 8.18 4.38 0.46
C LYS A 177 9.53 3.71 0.19
N GLU A 178 10.55 3.99 1.00
CA GLU A 178 11.89 3.39 0.85
C GLU A 178 11.89 1.88 1.15
N VAL A 179 11.10 1.41 2.13
CA VAL A 179 10.88 -0.02 2.38
C VAL A 179 10.23 -0.69 1.18
N SER A 180 9.19 -0.09 0.58
CA SER A 180 8.52 -0.67 -0.58
C SER A 180 9.45 -0.80 -1.78
N ASP A 181 10.31 0.19 -2.00
CA ASP A 181 11.30 0.17 -3.09
C ASP A 181 12.39 -0.88 -2.84
N THR A 182 12.81 -1.05 -1.59
CA THR A 182 13.87 -1.99 -1.18
C THR A 182 13.39 -3.44 -1.14
N ALA A 183 12.22 -3.69 -0.55
CA ALA A 183 11.65 -5.02 -0.41
C ALA A 183 11.09 -5.56 -1.74
N GLY A 184 10.60 -4.67 -2.61
CA GLY A 184 9.98 -5.02 -3.87
C GLY A 184 8.56 -5.57 -3.73
N SER A 185 7.80 -5.52 -4.82
CA SER A 185 6.36 -5.79 -4.83
C SER A 185 5.98 -7.18 -4.29
N ALA A 186 6.78 -8.21 -4.57
CA ALA A 186 6.50 -9.58 -4.15
C ALA A 186 6.57 -9.77 -2.62
N ASN A 187 7.45 -9.04 -1.93
CA ASN A 187 7.52 -9.08 -0.47
C ASN A 187 6.47 -8.16 0.15
N MET A 188 6.24 -6.99 -0.46
CA MET A 188 5.24 -6.04 0.01
C MET A 188 3.81 -6.56 -0.09
N SER A 189 3.49 -7.38 -1.10
CA SER A 189 2.14 -7.95 -1.27
C SER A 189 1.74 -8.89 -0.14
N ARG A 190 2.69 -9.35 0.67
CA ARG A 190 2.49 -10.28 1.78
C ARG A 190 2.55 -9.62 3.16
N LEU A 191 2.79 -8.32 3.25
CA LEU A 191 2.97 -7.63 4.53
C LEU A 191 1.76 -7.83 5.46
N LEU A 192 0.54 -7.77 4.91
CA LEU A 192 -0.70 -7.90 5.69
C LEU A 192 -0.95 -9.34 6.19
N ASP A 193 -0.28 -10.35 5.61
CA ASP A 193 -0.34 -11.74 6.10
C ASP A 193 0.29 -11.88 7.51
N PHE A 194 1.13 -10.92 7.90
CA PHE A 194 1.81 -10.87 9.20
C PHE A 194 1.05 -10.01 10.22
N ALA A 195 -0.21 -9.68 9.97
CA ALA A 195 -1.06 -9.04 10.95
C ALA A 195 -1.33 -10.00 12.12
N VAL A 196 -0.98 -9.59 13.34
CA VAL A 196 -1.20 -10.34 14.59
C VAL A 196 -2.05 -9.54 15.58
N ASP A 197 -2.85 -10.23 16.38
CA ASP A 197 -3.71 -9.58 17.36
C ASP A 197 -2.89 -8.99 18.52
N ASN A 198 -3.24 -7.77 18.94
CA ASN A 198 -2.74 -7.20 20.18
C ASN A 198 -3.40 -7.90 21.37
N LYS A 199 -2.60 -8.64 22.16
CA LYS A 199 -3.07 -9.47 23.29
C LYS A 199 -3.80 -8.68 24.38
N GLU A 200 -3.49 -7.40 24.56
CA GLU A 200 -4.08 -6.55 25.60
C GLU A 200 -5.45 -6.03 25.18
N SER A 201 -5.59 -5.54 23.94
CA SER A 201 -6.86 -4.97 23.47
C SER A 201 -7.82 -6.01 22.88
N LYS A 202 -7.30 -7.10 22.31
CA LYS A 202 -8.00 -8.13 21.49
C LYS A 202 -8.83 -7.59 20.31
N LYS A 203 -8.93 -6.28 20.15
CA LYS A 203 -9.69 -5.58 19.11
C LYS A 203 -8.76 -5.10 17.99
N TRP A 204 -7.56 -4.69 18.36
CA TRP A 204 -6.58 -4.11 17.46
C TRP A 204 -5.48 -5.10 17.12
N MET A 205 -4.89 -4.89 15.97
CA MET A 205 -3.83 -5.68 15.40
C MET A 205 -2.61 -4.81 15.13
N TYR A 206 -1.47 -5.46 14.98
CA TYR A 206 -0.22 -4.85 14.53
C TYR A 206 0.51 -5.81 13.58
N ILE A 207 1.56 -5.33 12.91
CA ILE A 207 2.37 -6.16 12.02
C ILE A 207 3.45 -6.86 12.83
N ASP A 208 3.53 -8.19 12.72
CA ASP A 208 4.70 -8.97 13.13
C ASP A 208 5.85 -8.70 12.14
N ILE A 209 6.57 -7.61 12.40
CA ILE A 209 7.63 -7.13 11.51
C ILE A 209 8.78 -8.14 11.40
N ASP A 210 9.14 -8.82 12.50
CA ASP A 210 10.21 -9.82 12.50
C ASP A 210 9.81 -11.07 11.72
N GLY A 211 8.55 -11.50 11.85
CA GLY A 211 7.98 -12.57 11.03
C GLY A 211 8.01 -12.22 9.54
N TRP A 212 7.58 -11.01 9.16
CA TRP A 212 7.58 -10.56 7.77
C TRP A 212 8.99 -10.51 7.19
N LEU A 213 9.93 -9.90 7.91
CA LEU A 213 11.35 -9.81 7.51
C LEU A 213 11.98 -11.20 7.35
N SER A 214 11.67 -12.13 8.25
CA SER A 214 12.19 -13.50 8.21
C SER A 214 11.61 -14.34 7.06
N SER A 215 10.57 -13.85 6.38
CA SER A 215 10.02 -14.49 5.17
C SER A 215 10.78 -14.14 3.89
N MET A 216 11.70 -13.17 3.95
CA MET A 216 12.50 -12.69 2.83
C MET A 216 13.83 -13.44 2.73
N SER A 217 14.57 -13.23 1.64
CA SER A 217 15.98 -13.64 1.58
C SER A 217 16.84 -12.78 2.52
N ASP A 218 17.93 -13.34 3.05
CA ASP A 218 18.81 -12.65 4.00
C ASP A 218 19.29 -11.29 3.48
N TYR A 219 19.63 -11.21 2.19
CA TYR A 219 20.06 -9.96 1.57
C TYR A 219 18.96 -8.88 1.63
N VAL A 220 17.74 -9.22 1.21
CA VAL A 220 16.62 -8.27 1.21
C VAL A 220 16.25 -7.89 2.64
N LYS A 221 16.20 -8.86 3.56
CA LYS A 221 15.95 -8.63 4.98
C LYS A 221 16.92 -7.60 5.56
N ILE A 222 18.23 -7.77 5.35
CA ILE A 222 19.26 -6.86 5.87
C ILE A 222 19.08 -5.44 5.33
N GLU A 223 18.79 -5.29 4.04
CA GLU A 223 18.59 -3.95 3.45
C GLU A 223 17.30 -3.29 3.96
N VAL A 224 16.20 -4.03 4.07
CA VAL A 224 14.94 -3.51 4.63
C VAL A 224 15.11 -3.13 6.11
N GLU A 225 15.81 -3.95 6.91
CA GLU A 225 16.13 -3.64 8.31
C GLU A 225 16.93 -2.33 8.44
N LYS A 226 17.89 -2.08 7.56
CA LYS A 226 18.63 -0.81 7.55
C LYS A 226 17.71 0.38 7.31
N VAL A 227 16.80 0.27 6.34
CA VAL A 227 15.82 1.31 6.05
C VAL A 227 14.90 1.54 7.25
N ILE A 228 14.32 0.49 7.83
CA ILE A 228 13.44 0.64 9.01
C ILE A 228 14.19 1.32 10.15
N ASN A 229 15.41 0.86 10.47
CA ASN A 229 16.21 1.40 11.57
C ASN A 229 16.62 2.87 11.38
N LYS A 230 16.76 3.35 10.14
CA LYS A 230 17.00 4.77 9.81
C LYS A 230 15.84 5.68 10.25
N TYR A 231 14.60 5.20 10.19
CA TYR A 231 13.40 6.00 10.49
C TYR A 231 12.80 5.74 11.87
N ILE A 232 12.86 4.50 12.37
CA ILE A 232 12.10 4.06 13.55
C ILE A 232 12.44 4.84 14.83
N SER A 233 13.68 5.32 14.95
CA SER A 233 14.14 6.14 16.07
C SER A 233 13.45 7.51 16.13
N GLN A 234 12.96 8.01 15.00
CA GLN A 234 12.21 9.26 14.89
C GLN A 234 10.70 9.03 15.00
N VAL A 235 10.20 7.87 14.54
CA VAL A 235 8.77 7.53 14.61
C VAL A 235 8.32 7.23 16.05
N LYS A 236 9.11 6.47 16.82
CA LYS A 236 8.74 6.01 18.17
C LYS A 236 8.36 7.16 19.12
N PRO A 237 9.15 8.25 19.26
CA PRO A 237 8.77 9.36 20.13
C PRO A 237 7.44 10.02 19.73
N VAL A 238 7.12 10.06 18.43
CA VAL A 238 5.86 10.64 17.95
C VAL A 238 4.68 9.73 18.30
N VAL A 239 4.85 8.41 18.21
CA VAL A 239 3.82 7.43 18.61
C VAL A 239 3.53 7.52 20.11
N GLU A 240 4.58 7.62 20.94
CA GLU A 240 4.45 7.79 22.40
C GLU A 240 3.68 9.08 22.73
N SER A 241 3.92 10.17 21.99
CA SER A 241 3.20 11.44 22.16
C SER A 241 1.71 11.36 21.80
N LYS A 242 1.30 10.35 21.02
CA LYS A 242 -0.09 10.07 20.64
C LYS A 242 -0.73 9.00 21.54
N ASN A 243 -0.34 8.92 22.81
CA ASN A 243 -0.85 7.96 23.80
C ASN A 243 -0.76 6.49 23.35
N ASN A 244 0.25 6.13 22.55
CA ASN A 244 0.43 4.78 22.02
C ASN A 244 -0.79 4.25 21.25
N MET A 245 -1.53 5.12 20.56
CA MET A 245 -2.63 4.71 19.69
C MET A 245 -2.18 3.72 18.61
N PHE A 246 -0.95 3.85 18.13
CA PHE A 246 -0.35 2.99 17.11
C PHE A 246 0.73 2.10 17.72
N THR A 247 0.83 0.87 17.22
CA THR A 247 1.98 0.01 17.48
C THR A 247 3.09 0.33 16.48
N CYS A 248 4.35 0.34 16.92
CA CYS A 248 5.49 0.56 16.05
C CYS A 248 6.72 -0.18 16.59
N LEU A 249 6.73 -1.50 16.38
CA LEU A 249 7.82 -2.37 16.82
C LEU A 249 9.03 -2.17 15.92
N ALA A 250 10.22 -2.02 16.49
CA ALA A 250 11.44 -2.07 15.69
C ALA A 250 11.81 -3.55 15.45
N PRO A 251 12.48 -3.87 14.33
CA PRO A 251 13.05 -5.20 14.12
C PRO A 251 13.95 -5.59 15.28
N ALA A 252 13.88 -6.86 15.69
CA ALA A 252 14.77 -7.39 16.72
C ALA A 252 16.23 -7.25 16.26
N LYS A 253 17.11 -6.83 17.17
CA LYS A 253 18.55 -6.86 16.90
C LYS A 253 18.99 -8.33 16.91
N ASN A 254 19.38 -8.86 15.76
CA ASN A 254 20.06 -10.16 15.64
C ASN A 254 21.47 -10.10 16.24
#